data_AF-A0A7V9UIZ6-F1
#
_entry.id   AF-A0A7V9UIZ6-F1
#
_cell.length_a   1.000
_cell.length_b   1.000
_cell.length_c   1.000
_cell.angle_alpha   90.00
_cell.angle_beta   90.00
_cell.angle_gamma   90.00
#
_symmetry.space_group_name_H-M   'P 1'
#
loop_
_entity.id
_entity.type
_entity.pdbx_description
1 polymer ?
#
loop_
_entity_poly.entity_id
_entity_poly.type
_entity_poly.pdbx_seq_one_letter_code
_entity_poly.pdbx_strand_id
1 'polypeptide(L)'
;MARMIPSQIYGQTAPPGEVNLFNYLHDDPNTHDWVVLHSLDIVNHRTQTSGEVDFVVIIPQKGVLFIEVKSHSYIDRRDGRWFFGINDYKGEVRGPFKQAANAMQSVRKRVNEKMPALKSTPFGHGVVFTNCEFNKSSEE
;
A
#
# COMPACT_ATOMS: atom_id res chain seq x y z
N MET A 1 16.12 2.33 -12.38
CA MET A 1 15.55 1.32 -11.48
C MET A 1 15.43 1.90 -10.09
N ALA A 2 14.28 1.75 -9.45
CA ALA A 2 14.08 2.19 -8.07
C ALA A 2 14.98 1.44 -7.10
N ARG A 3 15.34 2.10 -5.99
CA ARG A 3 15.97 1.42 -4.86
C ARG A 3 14.90 0.74 -4.01
N MET A 4 14.80 -0.59 -4.14
CA MET A 4 13.90 -1.41 -3.34
C MET A 4 14.52 -1.74 -1.96
N ILE A 5 13.71 -1.68 -0.90
CA ILE A 5 14.08 -2.04 0.47
C ILE A 5 12.95 -2.92 1.06
N PRO A 6 13.18 -4.21 1.30
CA PRO A 6 14.37 -4.96 0.91
C PRO A 6 14.61 -4.96 -0.61
N SER A 7 15.86 -5.21 -1.03
CA SER A 7 16.21 -5.25 -2.46
C SER A 7 15.64 -6.46 -3.21
N GLN A 8 15.06 -7.41 -2.48
CA GLN A 8 14.44 -8.62 -3.00
C GLN A 8 13.23 -8.95 -2.12
N ILE A 9 12.23 -9.58 -2.72
CA ILE A 9 11.10 -10.13 -1.97
C ILE A 9 11.58 -11.39 -1.25
N TYR A 10 11.50 -11.37 0.08
CA TYR A 10 11.84 -12.53 0.90
C TYR A 10 10.58 -13.34 1.22
N GLY A 11 10.57 -14.61 0.83
CA GLY A 11 9.49 -15.55 1.11
C GLY A 11 8.92 -16.18 -0.16
N GLN A 12 8.76 -17.52 -0.17
CA GLN A 12 8.19 -18.26 -1.30
C GLN A 12 6.68 -18.00 -1.52
N THR A 13 6.07 -17.11 -0.74
CA THR A 13 4.61 -16.98 -0.61
C THR A 13 4.07 -15.57 -0.85
N ALA A 14 4.90 -14.63 -1.33
CA ALA A 14 4.40 -13.30 -1.65
C ALA A 14 3.30 -13.36 -2.73
N PRO A 15 2.17 -12.65 -2.57
CA PRO A 15 1.09 -12.67 -3.55
C PRO A 15 1.59 -12.26 -4.95
N PRO A 16 1.15 -12.92 -6.03
CA PRO A 16 1.63 -12.62 -7.39
C PRO A 16 1.50 -11.15 -7.80
N GLY A 17 0.45 -10.46 -7.33
CA GLY A 17 0.28 -9.03 -7.60
C GLY A 17 1.32 -8.15 -6.95
N GLU A 18 1.78 -8.49 -5.74
CA GLU A 18 2.88 -7.76 -5.10
C GLU A 18 4.19 -7.99 -5.83
N VAL A 19 4.45 -9.23 -6.24
CA VAL A 19 5.64 -9.56 -7.05
C VAL A 19 5.64 -8.77 -8.35
N ASN A 20 4.50 -8.69 -9.03
CA ASN A 20 4.36 -7.90 -10.25
C ASN A 20 4.61 -6.41 -10.00
N LEU A 21 3.98 -5.82 -8.99
CA LEU A 21 4.15 -4.39 -8.69
C LEU A 21 5.59 -4.08 -8.25
N PHE A 22 6.22 -4.95 -7.46
CA PHE A 22 7.63 -4.83 -7.09
C PHE A 22 8.52 -4.76 -8.32
N ASN A 23 8.35 -5.69 -9.27
CA ASN A 23 9.14 -5.73 -10.50
C ASN A 23 8.88 -4.50 -11.37
N TYR A 24 7.61 -4.06 -11.51
CA TYR A 24 7.29 -2.84 -12.25
C TYR A 24 7.96 -1.60 -11.65
N LEU A 25 7.90 -1.44 -10.33
CA LEU A 25 8.55 -0.31 -9.65
C LEU A 25 10.07 -0.39 -9.75
N HIS A 26 10.65 -1.59 -9.64
CA HIS A 26 12.08 -1.81 -9.76
C HIS A 26 12.59 -1.51 -11.17
N ASP A 27 11.96 -2.09 -12.21
CA ASP A 27 12.49 -2.10 -13.57
C ASP A 27 12.17 -0.85 -14.39
N ASP A 28 11.16 -0.06 -14.00
CA ASP A 28 10.78 1.15 -14.75
C ASP A 28 11.93 2.20 -14.74
N PRO A 29 12.40 2.68 -15.91
CA PRO A 29 13.42 3.72 -15.98
C PRO A 29 13.03 5.03 -15.29
N ASN A 30 11.73 5.35 -15.22
CA ASN A 30 11.21 6.57 -14.61
C ASN A 30 11.28 6.57 -13.08
N THR A 31 11.61 5.44 -12.46
CA THR A 31 11.70 5.30 -11.00
C THR A 31 13.15 5.31 -10.49
N HIS A 32 14.13 5.66 -11.34
CA HIS A 32 15.56 5.53 -11.02
C HIS A 32 16.05 6.25 -9.75
N ASP A 33 15.37 7.31 -9.31
CA ASP A 33 15.67 8.07 -8.09
C ASP A 33 14.69 7.77 -6.94
N TRP A 34 13.75 6.84 -7.13
CA TRP A 34 12.75 6.49 -6.12
C TRP A 34 13.33 5.52 -5.09
N VAL A 35 12.83 5.62 -3.86
CA VAL A 35 13.06 4.62 -2.81
C VAL A 35 11.74 3.96 -2.48
N VAL A 36 11.70 2.63 -2.53
CA VAL A 36 10.48 1.86 -2.29
C VAL A 36 10.72 0.95 -1.09
N LEU A 37 9.91 1.09 -0.05
CA LEU A 37 9.86 0.15 1.06
C LEU A 37 8.77 -0.88 0.75
N HIS A 38 9.11 -2.16 0.72
CA HIS A 38 8.16 -3.26 0.57
C HIS A 38 7.91 -3.93 1.93
N SER A 39 6.67 -4.32 2.20
CA SER A 39 6.25 -5.03 3.43
C SER A 39 6.63 -4.25 4.70
N LEU A 40 6.13 -3.01 4.83
CA LEU A 40 6.47 -2.14 5.95
C LEU A 40 5.53 -2.37 7.14
N ASP A 41 6.10 -2.91 8.23
CA ASP A 41 5.42 -3.00 9.52
C ASP A 41 5.22 -1.62 10.18
N ILE A 42 3.96 -1.35 10.56
CA ILE A 42 3.54 -0.12 11.23
C ILE A 42 2.92 -0.47 12.58
N VAL A 43 3.59 -0.05 13.65
CA VAL A 43 3.07 -0.14 15.01
C VAL A 43 2.01 0.95 15.22
N ASN A 44 0.77 0.55 15.43
CA ASN A 44 -0.31 1.50 15.75
C ASN A 44 -0.51 1.63 17.26
N HIS A 45 -0.22 2.82 17.80
CA HIS A 45 -0.29 3.13 19.23
C HIS A 45 -1.70 3.06 19.85
N ARG A 46 -2.78 3.02 19.07
CA ARG A 46 -4.16 3.13 19.59
C ARG A 46 -4.76 1.81 20.10
N THR A 47 -4.34 0.65 19.60
CA THR A 47 -4.97 -0.66 19.95
C THR A 47 -4.01 -1.86 20.00
N GLN A 48 -2.69 -1.64 20.04
CA GLN A 48 -1.67 -2.72 19.98
C GLN A 48 -1.80 -3.66 18.75
N THR A 49 -2.48 -3.23 17.69
CA THR A 49 -2.57 -3.99 16.44
C THR A 49 -1.46 -3.51 15.50
N SER A 50 -0.48 -4.35 15.19
CA SER A 50 0.44 -4.10 14.08
C SER A 50 -0.36 -4.11 12.78
N GLY A 51 -0.10 -3.15 11.90
CA GLY A 51 -0.59 -3.18 10.52
C GLY A 51 0.60 -3.17 9.59
N GLU A 52 0.52 -3.94 8.51
CA GLU A 52 1.48 -3.88 7.41
C GLU A 52 0.92 -3.00 6.29
N VAL A 53 1.81 -2.40 5.50
CA VAL A 53 1.48 -1.83 4.20
C VAL A 53 2.42 -2.41 3.16
N ASP A 54 1.86 -2.86 2.04
CA ASP A 54 2.60 -3.60 1.02
C ASP A 54 3.72 -2.74 0.42
N PHE A 55 3.45 -1.48 0.07
CA PHE A 55 4.48 -0.56 -0.44
C PHE A 55 4.40 0.85 0.12
N VAL A 56 5.56 1.43 0.42
CA VAL A 56 5.75 2.87 0.65
C VAL A 56 6.76 3.39 -0.36
N VAL A 57 6.27 4.18 -1.30
CA VAL A 57 7.05 4.75 -2.41
C VAL A 57 7.41 6.19 -2.07
N ILE A 58 8.70 6.45 -1.92
CA ILE A 58 9.26 7.79 -1.69
C ILE A 58 9.74 8.32 -3.04
N ILE A 59 9.06 9.36 -3.51
CA ILE A 59 9.29 9.97 -4.82
C ILE A 59 9.94 11.34 -4.61
N PRO A 60 11.22 11.53 -4.99
CA PRO A 60 11.89 12.81 -4.85
C PRO A 60 11.08 13.96 -5.44
N GLN A 61 11.02 15.07 -4.71
CA GLN A 61 10.32 16.30 -5.11
C GLN A 61 8.79 16.17 -5.31
N LYS A 62 8.20 14.99 -5.09
CA LYS A 62 6.74 14.77 -5.24
C LYS A 62 6.06 14.36 -3.92
N GLY A 63 6.69 13.52 -3.11
CA GLY A 63 6.14 13.09 -1.81
C GLY A 63 6.24 11.60 -1.56
N VAL A 64 5.35 11.08 -0.71
CA VAL A 64 5.32 9.66 -0.31
C VAL A 64 3.96 9.05 -0.62
N LEU A 65 3.94 7.89 -1.29
CA LEU A 65 2.73 7.16 -1.67
C LEU A 65 2.68 5.80 -0.96
N PHE A 66 1.58 5.52 -0.29
CA PHE A 66 1.30 4.24 0.37
C PHE A 66 0.39 3.40 -0.52
N ILE A 67 0.77 2.17 -0.84
CA ILE A 67 0.03 1.31 -1.76
C ILE A 67 -0.31 0.00 -1.06
N GLU A 68 -1.59 -0.34 -1.09
CA GLU A 68 -2.10 -1.67 -0.79
C GLU A 68 -2.35 -2.41 -2.11
N VAL A 69 -1.96 -3.67 -2.19
CA VAL A 69 -2.14 -4.53 -3.35
C VAL A 69 -3.26 -5.54 -3.08
N LYS A 70 -4.14 -5.72 -4.06
CA LYS A 70 -5.15 -6.78 -4.06
C LYS A 70 -5.07 -7.56 -5.36
N SER A 71 -4.67 -8.83 -5.25
CA SER A 71 -4.42 -9.72 -6.38
C SER A 71 -5.41 -10.89 -6.51
N HIS A 72 -6.50 -10.84 -5.72
CA HIS A 72 -7.56 -11.84 -5.78
C HIS A 72 -8.25 -11.82 -7.15
N SER A 73 -8.53 -13.01 -7.70
CA SER A 73 -9.26 -13.18 -8.97
C SER A 73 -10.74 -12.78 -8.88
N TYR A 74 -11.28 -12.74 -7.65
CA TYR A 74 -12.63 -12.27 -7.38
C TYR A 74 -12.58 -11.22 -6.28
N ILE A 75 -13.13 -10.04 -6.57
CA ILE A 75 -13.25 -8.94 -5.62
C ILE A 75 -14.67 -8.40 -5.72
N ASP A 76 -15.36 -8.35 -4.60
CA ASP A 76 -16.72 -7.83 -4.52
C ASP A 76 -16.82 -6.82 -3.37
N ARG A 77 -17.68 -5.81 -3.54
CA ARG A 77 -18.00 -4.84 -2.50
C ARG A 77 -19.51 -4.73 -2.40
N ARG A 78 -20.06 -5.23 -1.29
CA ARG A 78 -21.49 -5.19 -0.97
C ARG A 78 -21.68 -4.80 0.48
N ASP A 79 -22.69 -3.96 0.73
CA ASP A 79 -23.06 -3.47 2.08
C ASP A 79 -21.87 -2.90 2.88
N GLY A 80 -20.98 -2.16 2.21
CA GLY A 80 -19.81 -1.54 2.82
C GLY A 80 -18.67 -2.50 3.19
N ARG A 81 -18.78 -3.80 2.86
CA ARG A 81 -17.74 -4.81 3.10
C ARG A 81 -17.05 -5.21 1.80
N TRP A 82 -15.77 -5.55 1.92
CA TRP A 82 -14.95 -6.05 0.83
C TRP A 82 -14.81 -7.56 0.93
N PHE A 83 -15.03 -8.28 -0.15
CA PHE A 83 -14.91 -9.73 -0.20
C PHE A 83 -13.80 -10.09 -1.18
N PHE A 84 -12.83 -10.87 -0.71
CA PHE A 84 -11.64 -11.21 -1.47
C PHE A 84 -11.60 -12.73 -1.73
N GLY A 85 -12.11 -13.13 -2.90
CA GLY A 85 -12.29 -14.54 -3.26
C GLY A 85 -13.75 -15.00 -3.18
N ILE A 86 -14.10 -15.99 -4.00
CA ILE A 86 -15.47 -16.51 -4.12
C ILE A 86 -16.00 -17.18 -2.84
N ASN A 87 -15.07 -17.67 -2.00
CA ASN A 87 -15.37 -18.35 -0.74
C ASN A 87 -15.15 -17.46 0.50
N ASP A 88 -14.92 -16.15 0.31
CA ASP A 88 -14.92 -15.21 1.43
C ASP A 88 -16.36 -14.82 1.76
N TYR A 89 -16.84 -15.31 2.90
CA TYR A 89 -18.18 -15.00 3.41
C TYR A 89 -18.16 -13.99 4.57
N LYS A 90 -17.00 -13.75 5.18
CA LYS A 90 -16.88 -12.83 6.31
C LYS A 90 -16.83 -11.39 5.84
N GLY A 91 -16.07 -11.16 4.77
CA GLY A 91 -15.76 -9.85 4.25
C GLY A 91 -14.95 -9.00 5.23
N GLU A 92 -14.11 -8.14 4.67
CA GLU A 92 -13.30 -7.16 5.38
C GLU A 92 -14.06 -5.83 5.45
N VAL A 93 -14.39 -5.39 6.66
CA VAL A 93 -15.16 -4.16 6.92
C VAL A 93 -14.30 -2.92 6.68
N ARG A 94 -13.00 -2.98 7.01
CA ARG A 94 -12.11 -1.83 6.87
C ARG A 94 -11.87 -1.49 5.39
N GLY A 95 -11.68 -2.51 4.58
CA GLY A 95 -11.36 -2.38 3.15
C GLY A 95 -9.94 -1.90 2.86
N PRO A 96 -9.48 -2.04 1.60
CA PRO A 96 -8.09 -1.81 1.21
C PRO A 96 -7.72 -0.33 1.20
N PHE A 97 -8.67 0.55 0.83
CA PHE A 97 -8.44 1.99 0.84
C PHE A 97 -8.21 2.53 2.25
N LYS A 98 -9.01 2.09 3.23
CA LYS A 98 -8.85 2.50 4.63
C LYS A 98 -7.60 1.88 5.27
N GLN A 99 -7.20 0.68 4.83
CA GLN A 99 -5.92 0.07 5.21
C GLN A 99 -4.75 0.99 4.84
N ALA A 100 -4.63 1.35 3.55
CA ALA A 100 -3.59 2.25 3.06
C ALA A 100 -3.66 3.64 3.71
N ALA A 101 -4.86 4.21 3.87
CA ALA A 101 -5.06 5.51 4.50
C ALA A 101 -4.58 5.51 5.96
N ASN A 102 -4.93 4.49 6.74
CA ASN A 102 -4.55 4.40 8.14
C ASN A 102 -3.03 4.23 8.31
N ALA A 103 -2.41 3.40 7.46
CA ALA A 103 -0.95 3.23 7.39
C ALA A 103 -0.25 4.58 7.12
N MET A 104 -0.68 5.27 6.06
CA MET A 104 -0.17 6.59 5.68
C MET A 104 -0.28 7.60 6.83
N GLN A 105 -1.45 7.70 7.49
CA GLN A 105 -1.66 8.63 8.59
C GLN A 105 -0.77 8.34 9.81
N SER A 106 -0.58 7.04 10.13
CA SER A 106 0.28 6.60 11.22
C SER A 106 1.73 7.00 10.98
N VAL A 107 2.26 6.73 9.79
CA VAL A 107 3.63 7.10 9.42
C VAL A 107 3.79 8.62 9.31
N ARG A 108 2.83 9.33 8.68
CA ARG A 108 2.86 10.80 8.57
C ARG A 108 2.95 11.47 9.94
N LYS A 109 2.17 11.00 10.92
CA LYS A 109 2.25 11.51 12.29
C LYS A 109 3.64 11.33 12.88
N ARG A 110 4.21 10.13 12.78
CA ARG A 110 5.56 9.81 13.29
C ARG A 110 6.65 10.64 12.62
N VAL A 111 6.55 10.84 11.29
CA VAL A 111 7.48 11.69 10.53
C VAL A 111 7.37 13.15 10.99
N ASN A 112 6.15 13.69 11.12
CA ASN A 112 5.93 15.06 11.56
C ASN A 112 6.43 15.34 12.98
N GLU A 113 6.36 14.35 13.87
CA GLU A 113 6.86 14.43 15.25
C GLU A 113 8.39 14.36 15.30
N LYS A 114 9.01 13.42 14.57
CA LYS A 114 10.47 13.21 14.61
C LYS A 114 11.25 14.14 13.69
N MET A 115 10.64 14.62 12.61
CA MET A 115 11.26 15.43 11.57
C MET A 115 10.33 16.59 11.18
N PRO A 116 10.20 17.63 12.04
CA PRO A 116 9.27 18.74 11.81
C PRO A 116 9.51 19.49 10.49
N ALA A 117 10.75 19.49 9.97
CA ALA A 117 11.10 20.07 8.67
C ALA A 117 10.36 19.42 7.49
N LEU A 118 9.87 18.18 7.64
CA LEU A 118 9.17 17.43 6.60
C LEU A 118 7.63 17.58 6.66
N LYS A 119 7.08 18.45 7.53
CA LYS A 119 5.63 18.59 7.72
C LYS A 119 4.84 18.96 6.47
N SER A 120 5.47 19.67 5.52
CA SER A 120 4.87 20.07 4.24
C SER A 120 4.96 18.99 3.16
N THR A 121 5.62 17.86 3.43
CA THR A 121 5.76 16.77 2.46
C THR A 121 4.38 16.20 2.12
N PRO A 122 4.03 16.05 0.83
CA PRO A 122 2.79 15.39 0.43
C PRO A 122 2.82 13.90 0.78
N PHE A 123 1.73 13.42 1.37
CA PHE A 123 1.48 11.99 1.63
C PHE A 123 0.20 11.58 0.93
N GLY A 124 0.27 10.56 0.10
CA GLY A 124 -0.86 9.95 -0.61
C GLY A 124 -1.00 8.47 -0.27
N HIS A 125 -2.16 7.91 -0.60
CA HIS A 125 -2.41 6.47 -0.50
C HIS A 125 -3.25 6.00 -1.69
N GLY A 126 -3.14 4.72 -2.03
CA GLY A 126 -3.87 4.10 -3.12
C GLY A 126 -3.96 2.59 -2.99
N VAL A 127 -4.77 1.99 -3.85
CA VAL A 127 -4.93 0.53 -3.95
C VAL A 127 -4.65 0.12 -5.38
N VAL A 128 -3.81 -0.90 -5.57
CA VAL A 128 -3.54 -1.50 -6.87
C VAL A 128 -4.24 -2.85 -6.94
N PHE A 129 -5.21 -2.97 -7.85
CA PHE A 129 -5.87 -4.23 -8.18
C PHE A 129 -5.15 -4.85 -9.38
N THR A 130 -4.45 -5.98 -9.18
CA THR A 130 -3.62 -6.58 -10.24
C THR A 130 -4.34 -7.61 -11.09
N ASN A 131 -5.45 -8.16 -10.59
CA ASN A 131 -6.17 -9.29 -11.20
C ASN A 131 -7.67 -9.01 -11.37
N CYS A 132 -8.08 -7.75 -11.23
CA CYS A 132 -9.47 -7.31 -11.39
C CYS A 132 -9.47 -5.94 -12.04
N GLU A 133 -10.30 -5.76 -13.08
CA GLU A 133 -10.57 -4.44 -13.63
C GLU A 133 -11.47 -3.65 -12.67
N PHE A 134 -10.91 -2.63 -12.04
CA PHE A 134 -11.65 -1.75 -11.15
C PHE A 134 -12.26 -0.58 -11.91
N ASN A 135 -13.41 -0.81 -12.55
CA ASN A 135 -14.09 0.18 -13.42
C ASN A 135 -15.14 1.02 -12.66
N LYS A 136 -14.95 1.24 -11.36
CA LYS A 136 -15.89 1.98 -10.51
C LYS A 136 -15.28 3.31 -10.07
N SER A 137 -15.95 4.40 -10.41
CA SER A 137 -15.71 5.72 -9.84
C SER A 137 -16.64 5.95 -8.66
N SER A 138 -16.10 6.52 -7.59
CA SER A 138 -16.86 7.09 -6.48
C SER A 138 -16.39 8.53 -6.33
N GLU A 139 -17.31 9.45 -6.08
CA GLU A 139 -16.97 10.83 -5.71
C GLU A 139 -16.43 10.92 -4.26
N GLU A 140 -16.42 9.78 -3.55
CA GLU A 140 -15.88 9.57 -2.20
C GLU A 140 -14.89 8.40 -2.12
#